data_AF-A0A1B7MF28-F1
#
_entry.id   AF-A0A1B7MF28-F1
#
_cell.length_a   1.000
_cell.length_b   1.000
_cell.length_c   1.000
_cell.angle_alpha   90.00
_cell.angle_beta   90.00
_cell.angle_gamma   90.00
#
_symmetry.space_group_name_H-M   'P 1'
#
loop_
_entity.id
_entity.type
_entity.pdbx_description
1 polymer ?
#
loop_
_entity_poly.entity_id
_entity_poly.type
_entity_poly.pdbx_seq_one_letter_code
_entity_poly.pdbx_strand_id
1 'polypeptide(L)'
;HWTYKPPPGSELFDHSFKGETSDLDSVKKDDDLEIWLIHAPDSIEPKNLDGLEFDAPLPSRSGQVGSLSRKGTVYGIWSMGNEDTKFAGAEELGGLSCLFPRKTKTGKLYMSPKEIARHLVSAQPSRVTPLEGQPILHQNLSRLLHPKQLLKHDFVPYG
;
A
#
# COMPACT_ATOMS: atom_id res chain seq x y z
N HIS A 1 -4.68 23.64 -36.41
CA HIS A 1 -3.91 23.71 -35.16
C HIS A 1 -4.87 23.60 -33.99
N TRP A 2 -4.90 22.47 -33.28
CA TRP A 2 -5.73 22.29 -32.09
C TRP A 2 -4.90 22.66 -30.86
N THR A 3 -4.99 23.91 -30.41
CA THR A 3 -4.33 24.34 -29.17
C THR A 3 -5.15 23.82 -28.00
N TYR A 4 -4.53 23.02 -27.13
CA TYR A 4 -5.16 22.53 -25.91
C TYR A 4 -5.69 23.70 -25.06
N LYS A 5 -6.90 23.54 -24.54
CA LYS A 5 -7.50 24.46 -23.56
C LYS A 5 -7.87 23.64 -22.33
N PRO A 6 -7.30 23.94 -21.15
CA PRO A 6 -7.65 23.22 -19.95
C PRO A 6 -9.10 23.54 -19.52
N PRO A 7 -9.73 22.67 -18.71
CA PRO A 7 -11.06 22.93 -18.16
C PRO A 7 -11.11 24.26 -17.37
N PRO A 8 -12.28 24.94 -17.33
CA PRO A 8 -12.45 26.17 -16.55
C PRO A 8 -12.03 25.99 -15.08
N GLY A 9 -11.32 26.98 -14.53
CA GLY A 9 -10.79 26.92 -13.16
C GLY A 9 -9.40 26.28 -13.03
N SER A 10 -8.82 25.78 -14.13
CA SER A 10 -7.43 25.31 -14.13
C SER A 10 -6.45 26.48 -14.24
N GLU A 11 -5.45 26.53 -13.38
CA GLU A 11 -4.34 27.48 -13.47
C GLU A 11 -3.06 26.75 -13.85
N LEU A 12 -2.25 27.37 -14.73
CA LEU A 12 -0.96 26.79 -15.10
C LEU A 12 -0.02 26.90 -13.90
N PHE A 13 0.39 25.76 -13.37
CA PHE A 13 1.34 25.71 -12.27
C PHE A 13 2.73 26.12 -12.73
N ASP A 14 3.34 27.08 -12.04
CA ASP A 14 4.71 27.49 -12.31
C ASP A 14 5.71 26.57 -11.61
N HIS A 15 6.41 25.76 -12.40
CA HIS A 15 7.44 24.84 -11.93
C HIS A 15 8.79 25.53 -11.69
N SER A 16 8.89 26.87 -11.76
CA SER A 16 10.12 27.64 -11.51
C SER A 16 10.56 27.70 -10.04
N PHE A 17 10.02 26.82 -9.18
CA PHE A 17 10.24 26.79 -7.75
C PHE A 17 11.73 26.92 -7.38
N LYS A 18 12.08 27.99 -6.66
CA LYS A 18 13.44 28.36 -6.25
C LYS A 18 13.97 27.57 -5.03
N GLY A 19 13.50 26.35 -4.83
CA GLY A 19 14.14 25.43 -3.88
C GLY A 19 15.41 24.82 -4.50
N GLU A 20 16.22 24.13 -3.71
CA GLU A 20 17.20 23.16 -4.22
C GLU A 20 16.46 21.96 -4.83
N THR A 21 15.70 22.17 -5.91
CA THR A 21 14.99 21.11 -6.58
C THR A 21 15.96 20.38 -7.50
N SER A 22 16.09 19.07 -7.29
CA SER A 22 16.80 18.14 -8.16
C SER A 22 16.33 18.33 -9.61
N ASP A 23 17.20 18.88 -10.45
CA ASP A 23 16.96 19.08 -11.88
C ASP A 23 17.16 17.75 -12.61
N LEU A 24 16.39 17.51 -13.68
CA LEU A 24 16.52 16.28 -14.48
C LEU A 24 17.96 16.06 -14.95
N ASP A 25 18.66 17.14 -15.33
CA ASP A 25 20.04 17.06 -15.80
C ASP A 25 21.02 16.69 -14.66
N SER A 26 20.68 16.93 -13.39
CA SER A 26 21.44 16.43 -12.22
C SER A 26 21.15 14.97 -11.94
N VAL A 27 19.88 14.56 -11.96
CA VAL A 27 19.44 13.16 -11.77
C VAL A 27 20.07 12.23 -12.82
N LYS A 28 20.31 12.74 -14.04
CA LYS A 28 20.95 12.01 -15.14
C LYS A 28 22.45 11.79 -14.98
N LYS A 29 23.15 12.67 -14.26
CA LYS A 29 24.62 12.66 -14.17
C LYS A 29 25.14 11.84 -13.01
N ASP A 30 24.32 11.68 -11.98
CA ASP A 30 24.65 10.95 -10.77
C ASP A 30 24.12 9.52 -10.91
N ASP A 31 25.01 8.55 -11.06
CA ASP A 31 24.65 7.14 -11.19
C ASP A 31 24.24 6.52 -9.83
N ASP A 32 24.73 7.05 -8.71
CA ASP A 32 24.47 6.56 -7.35
C ASP A 32 23.14 7.07 -6.79
N LEU A 33 22.50 8.03 -7.45
CA LEU A 33 21.20 8.56 -7.04
C LEU A 33 20.07 7.53 -7.23
N GLU A 34 19.36 7.22 -6.14
CA GLU A 34 18.14 6.39 -6.15
C GLU A 34 16.86 7.23 -6.01
N ILE A 35 15.78 6.79 -6.66
CA ILE A 35 14.45 7.41 -6.55
C ILE A 35 13.56 6.51 -5.72
N TRP A 36 13.02 7.03 -4.64
CA TRP A 36 12.17 6.30 -3.71
C TRP A 36 10.76 6.89 -3.73
N LEU A 37 9.74 6.02 -3.75
CA LEU A 37 8.35 6.40 -3.60
C LEU A 37 7.87 6.02 -2.21
N ILE A 38 7.26 6.98 -1.51
CA ILE A 38 6.70 6.78 -0.17
C ILE A 38 5.21 7.12 -0.23
N HIS A 39 4.37 6.12 0.00
CA HIS A 39 2.94 6.30 0.19
C HIS A 39 2.65 6.42 1.68
N ALA A 40 2.13 7.57 2.10
CA ALA A 40 1.77 7.85 3.49
C ALA A 40 0.33 8.37 3.55
N PRO A 41 -0.46 7.98 4.58
CA PRO A 41 -1.81 8.49 4.77
C PRO A 41 -1.78 9.98 5.12
N ASP A 42 -2.86 10.69 4.80
CA ASP A 42 -3.03 12.13 5.07
C ASP A 42 -2.84 12.51 6.55
N SER A 43 -3.02 11.55 7.46
CA SER A 43 -2.78 11.74 8.89
C SER A 43 -1.30 11.90 9.25
N ILE A 44 -0.36 11.65 8.33
CA ILE A 44 1.08 11.74 8.52
C ILE A 44 1.62 12.88 7.65
N GLU A 45 1.89 14.02 8.28
CA GLU A 45 2.55 15.15 7.61
C GLU A 45 4.08 14.92 7.52
N PRO A 46 4.77 15.47 6.51
CA PRO A 46 6.22 15.30 6.34
C PRO A 46 7.06 15.66 7.57
N LYS A 47 6.63 16.67 8.34
CA LYS A 47 7.31 17.08 9.58
C LYS A 47 7.37 15.99 10.67
N ASN A 48 6.55 14.95 10.55
CA ASN A 48 6.54 13.84 11.51
C ASN A 48 7.46 12.69 11.07
N LEU A 49 8.09 12.80 9.91
CA LEU A 49 9.07 11.84 9.39
C LEU A 49 10.51 12.21 9.78
N ASP A 50 10.69 13.32 10.49
CA ASP A 50 12.01 13.77 10.94
C ASP A 50 12.60 12.78 11.96
N GLY A 51 13.84 12.35 11.72
CA GLY A 51 14.50 11.32 12.53
C GLY A 51 13.92 9.91 12.40
N LEU A 52 13.10 9.63 11.38
CA LEU A 52 12.57 8.29 11.15
C LEU A 52 13.68 7.36 10.64
N GLU A 53 14.01 6.36 11.45
CA GLU A 53 14.93 5.28 11.10
C GLU A 53 14.16 4.01 10.76
N PHE A 54 14.58 3.33 9.70
CA PHE A 54 14.05 2.05 9.29
C PHE A 54 15.13 1.25 8.56
N ASP A 55 14.97 -0.07 8.53
CA ASP A 55 15.94 -0.93 7.89
C ASP A 55 15.93 -0.75 6.37
N ALA A 56 17.13 -0.75 5.77
CA ALA A 56 17.25 -0.60 4.32
C ALA A 56 16.49 -1.73 3.60
N PRO A 57 15.50 -1.40 2.75
CA PRO A 57 14.65 -2.40 2.11
C PRO A 57 15.42 -3.23 1.08
N LEU A 58 15.17 -4.55 1.06
CA LEU A 58 15.73 -5.45 0.06
C LEU A 58 14.83 -5.51 -1.18
N PRO A 59 15.39 -5.48 -2.41
CA PRO A 59 14.58 -5.32 -3.63
C PRO A 59 13.73 -6.54 -3.96
N SER A 60 14.16 -7.72 -3.50
CA SER A 60 13.53 -8.99 -3.81
C SER A 60 12.46 -9.41 -2.81
N ARG A 61 12.26 -8.68 -1.70
CA ARG A 61 11.41 -9.16 -0.61
C ARG A 61 10.52 -8.05 -0.06
N SER A 62 9.21 -8.26 -0.09
CA SER A 62 8.29 -7.46 0.69
C SER A 62 8.37 -7.79 2.17
N GLY A 63 8.21 -6.77 3.01
CA GLY A 63 8.28 -6.94 4.46
C GLY A 63 8.14 -5.63 5.20
N GLN A 64 7.85 -5.75 6.49
CA GLN A 64 7.85 -4.60 7.38
C GLN A 64 9.31 -4.21 7.66
N VAL A 65 9.66 -2.97 7.36
CA VAL A 65 11.01 -2.41 7.56
C VAL A 65 11.08 -1.44 8.73
N GLY A 66 9.92 -1.05 9.27
CA GLY A 66 9.86 -0.16 10.42
C GLY A 66 8.45 0.07 10.93
N SER A 67 8.33 0.98 11.90
CA SER A 67 7.04 1.45 12.40
C SER A 67 7.13 2.90 12.86
N LEU A 68 6.03 3.63 12.73
CA LEU A 68 5.89 5.01 13.14
C LEU A 68 4.70 5.13 14.10
N SER A 69 4.93 5.56 15.34
CA SER A 69 3.86 5.78 16.32
C SER A 69 3.49 7.25 16.41
N ARG A 70 2.22 7.60 16.18
CA ARG A 70 1.71 8.97 16.28
C ARG A 70 0.29 8.98 16.86
N LYS A 71 0.04 9.86 17.83
CA LYS A 71 -1.30 10.10 18.41
C LYS A 71 -2.02 8.81 18.87
N GLY A 72 -1.27 7.84 19.40
CA GLY A 72 -1.81 6.55 19.86
C GLY A 72 -2.06 5.52 18.75
N THR A 73 -1.75 5.85 17.50
CA THR A 73 -1.81 4.93 16.36
C THR A 73 -0.40 4.53 15.95
N VAL A 74 -0.17 3.23 15.78
CA VAL A 74 1.08 2.69 15.24
C VAL A 74 0.85 2.39 13.76
N TYR A 75 1.65 2.99 12.90
CA TYR A 75 1.69 2.72 11.47
C TYR A 75 2.86 1.78 11.19
N GLY A 76 2.62 0.68 10.48
CA GLY A 76 3.69 -0.15 9.96
C GLY A 76 4.26 0.48 8.68
N ILE A 77 5.58 0.47 8.54
CA ILE A 77 6.26 0.87 7.30
C ILE A 77 6.67 -0.41 6.59
N TRP A 78 6.18 -0.58 5.38
CA TRP A 78 6.37 -1.76 4.58
C TRP A 78 7.14 -1.43 3.32
N SER A 79 8.13 -2.24 2.98
CA SER A 79 8.76 -2.21 1.67
C SER A 79 8.08 -3.19 0.74
N MET A 80 7.84 -2.77 -0.50
CA MET A 80 7.37 -3.65 -1.56
C MET A 80 8.57 -4.11 -2.38
N GLY A 81 8.72 -5.43 -2.49
CA GLY A 81 9.68 -6.03 -3.41
C GLY A 81 9.15 -6.06 -4.83
N ASN A 82 10.04 -6.09 -5.82
CA ASN A 82 9.65 -6.05 -7.23
C ASN A 82 8.89 -7.31 -7.70
N GLU A 83 9.02 -8.42 -6.97
CA GLU A 83 8.34 -9.69 -7.29
C GLU A 83 6.94 -9.78 -6.67
N ASP A 84 6.62 -8.94 -5.68
CA ASP A 84 5.41 -9.03 -4.88
C ASP A 84 4.30 -8.13 -5.44
N THR A 85 3.61 -8.65 -6.45
CA THR A 85 2.48 -7.96 -7.13
C THR A 85 1.17 -7.89 -6.33
N LYS A 86 1.17 -8.40 -5.08
CA LYS A 86 -0.03 -8.50 -4.23
C LYS A 86 0.21 -7.93 -2.84
N PHE A 87 0.75 -6.71 -2.77
CA PHE A 87 0.77 -5.96 -1.52
C PHE A 87 -0.54 -5.19 -1.40
N ALA A 88 -1.36 -5.56 -0.41
CA ALA A 88 -2.72 -5.04 -0.27
C ALA A 88 -2.74 -3.51 -0.12
N GLY A 89 -3.34 -2.81 -1.10
CA GLY A 89 -3.50 -1.35 -1.10
C GLY A 89 -2.31 -0.58 -1.66
N ALA A 90 -1.50 -1.21 -2.51
CA ALA A 90 -0.33 -0.61 -3.15
C ALA A 90 -0.10 -1.11 -4.59
N GLU A 91 -1.10 -1.76 -5.17
CA GLU A 91 -1.04 -2.38 -6.50
C GLU A 91 -0.75 -1.35 -7.61
N GLU A 92 -1.17 -0.09 -7.43
CA GLU A 92 -0.96 1.00 -8.38
C GLU A 92 0.49 1.56 -8.38
N LEU A 93 1.27 1.30 -7.33
CA LEU A 93 2.56 1.97 -7.16
C LEU A 93 3.59 1.59 -8.23
N GLY A 94 3.53 0.36 -8.75
CA GLY A 94 4.41 -0.11 -9.82
C GLY A 94 4.18 0.55 -11.19
N GLY A 95 3.03 1.22 -11.38
CA GLY A 95 2.69 1.89 -12.63
C GLY A 95 3.10 3.36 -12.69
N LEU A 96 3.74 3.88 -11.64
CA LEU A 96 4.04 5.30 -11.52
C LEU A 96 5.38 5.66 -12.17
N SER A 97 5.43 6.85 -12.76
CA SER A 97 6.64 7.42 -13.35
C SER A 97 6.92 8.77 -12.72
N CYS A 98 8.15 8.97 -12.25
CA CYS A 98 8.56 10.24 -11.66
C CYS A 98 8.81 11.27 -12.76
N LEU A 99 8.32 12.50 -12.57
CA LEU A 99 8.54 13.63 -13.46
C LEU A 99 9.43 14.66 -12.75
N PHE A 100 10.51 15.07 -13.41
CA PHE A 100 11.38 16.13 -12.93
C PHE A 100 11.26 17.38 -13.81
N PRO A 101 11.29 18.58 -13.21
CA PRO A 101 11.43 19.80 -13.98
C PRO A 101 12.80 19.82 -14.65
N ARG A 102 12.85 20.39 -15.85
CA ARG A 102 14.10 20.63 -16.57
C ARG A 102 14.36 22.12 -16.71
N LYS A 103 15.33 22.63 -15.94
CA LYS A 103 15.70 24.05 -15.91
C LYS A 103 16.11 24.58 -17.28
N THR A 104 16.83 23.76 -18.05
CA THR A 104 17.28 24.10 -19.42
C THR A 104 16.14 24.22 -20.44
N LYS A 105 14.94 23.70 -20.13
CA LYS A 105 13.76 23.73 -21.02
C LYS A 105 12.57 24.39 -20.33
N THR A 106 12.77 25.62 -19.90
CA THR A 106 11.71 26.51 -19.35
C THR A 106 10.92 25.87 -18.21
N GLY A 107 11.55 25.02 -17.39
CA GLY A 107 10.89 24.36 -16.26
C GLY A 107 9.84 23.31 -16.63
N LYS A 108 9.77 22.88 -17.90
CA LYS A 108 8.84 21.81 -18.32
C LYS A 108 9.21 20.49 -17.63
N LEU A 109 8.19 19.71 -17.31
CA LEU A 109 8.35 18.39 -16.70
C LEU A 109 8.74 17.35 -17.75
N TYR A 110 9.67 16.48 -17.39
CA TYR A 110 10.13 15.36 -18.20
C TYR A 110 10.16 14.09 -17.35
N MET A 111 9.92 12.94 -17.98
CA MET A 111 10.08 11.65 -17.31
C MET A 111 11.50 11.44 -16.83
N SER A 112 11.61 10.90 -15.63
CA SER A 112 12.86 10.46 -15.04
C SER A 112 13.55 9.44 -15.97
N PRO A 113 14.87 9.56 -16.17
CA PRO A 113 15.65 8.52 -16.86
C PRO A 113 15.75 7.22 -16.03
N LYS A 114 15.63 7.32 -14.71
CA LYS A 114 15.75 6.22 -13.76
C LYS A 114 14.37 5.82 -13.28
N GLU A 115 14.17 4.51 -13.14
CA GLU A 115 12.97 3.94 -12.54
C GLU A 115 12.94 4.19 -11.02
N ILE A 116 11.77 4.04 -10.42
CA ILE A 116 11.60 4.13 -8.97
C ILE A 116 12.24 2.87 -8.37
N ALA A 117 13.36 3.06 -7.68
CA ALA A 117 14.15 1.97 -7.11
C ALA A 117 13.42 1.27 -5.96
N ARG A 118 12.67 2.03 -5.14
CA ARG A 118 12.03 1.54 -3.91
C ARG A 118 10.63 2.08 -3.74
N HIS A 119 9.74 1.23 -3.24
CA HIS A 119 8.37 1.56 -2.89
C HIS A 119 8.14 1.26 -1.40
N LEU A 120 7.78 2.30 -0.65
CA LEU A 120 7.46 2.23 0.76
C LEU A 120 5.99 2.59 0.98
N VAL A 121 5.33 1.84 1.85
CA VAL A 121 3.92 2.04 2.21
C VAL A 121 3.79 2.14 3.72
N SER A 122 3.27 3.26 4.19
CA SER A 122 2.86 3.42 5.59
C SER A 122 1.38 3.10 5.70
N ALA A 123 1.04 2.06 6.46
CA ALA A 123 -0.34 1.66 6.67
C ALA A 123 -0.59 1.37 8.15
N GLN A 124 -1.78 1.74 8.63
CA GLN A 124 -2.24 1.29 9.93
C GLN A 124 -2.56 -0.21 9.85
N PRO A 125 -2.04 -1.05 10.76
CA PRO A 125 -2.42 -2.45 10.79
C PRO A 125 -3.94 -2.55 10.98
N SER A 126 -4.58 -3.34 10.14
CA SER A 126 -6.00 -3.64 10.31
C SER A 126 -6.16 -4.30 11.68
N ARG A 127 -6.92 -3.64 12.56
CA ARG A 127 -7.28 -4.23 13.85
C ARG A 127 -8.16 -5.43 13.53
N VAL A 128 -7.58 -6.64 13.62
CA VAL A 128 -8.36 -7.87 13.57
C VAL A 128 -9.41 -7.73 14.66
N THR A 129 -10.68 -7.68 14.28
CA THR A 129 -11.76 -7.77 15.27
C THR A 129 -11.50 -9.08 16.01
N PRO A 130 -11.22 -9.06 17.33
CA PRO A 130 -11.15 -10.29 18.08
C PRO A 130 -12.47 -11.01 17.81
N LEU A 131 -12.40 -12.29 17.44
CA LEU A 131 -13.59 -13.12 17.39
C LEU A 131 -14.14 -13.14 18.82
N GLU A 132 -15.03 -12.23 19.16
CA GLU A 132 -15.71 -12.26 20.44
C GLU A 132 -16.57 -13.52 20.46
N GLY A 133 -16.21 -14.46 21.35
CA GLY A 133 -17.09 -15.55 21.75
C GLY A 133 -16.69 -16.92 21.23
N GLN A 134 -15.82 -17.57 22.01
CA GLN A 134 -15.63 -19.02 22.16
C GLN A 134 -15.04 -19.78 20.95
N PRO A 135 -14.23 -20.84 21.19
CA PRO A 135 -14.03 -21.83 20.16
C PRO A 135 -15.42 -22.39 19.83
N ILE A 136 -15.92 -22.13 18.62
CA ILE A 136 -17.02 -22.91 18.06
C ILE A 136 -16.43 -24.30 17.79
N LEU A 137 -16.15 -25.05 18.86
CA LEU A 137 -15.99 -26.47 18.80
C LEU A 137 -17.39 -26.93 18.42
N HIS A 138 -17.61 -27.08 17.12
CA HIS A 138 -18.86 -27.55 16.56
C HIS A 138 -19.04 -28.99 17.04
N GLN A 139 -19.51 -29.14 18.27
CA GLN A 139 -19.81 -30.41 18.87
C GLN A 139 -21.14 -30.83 18.27
N ASN A 140 -21.08 -31.75 17.30
CA ASN A 140 -22.26 -32.34 16.70
C ASN A 140 -23.10 -32.93 17.85
N LEU A 141 -24.21 -32.28 18.18
CA LEU A 141 -25.09 -32.74 19.24
C LEU A 141 -25.50 -34.18 18.91
N SER A 142 -25.36 -35.08 19.87
CA SER A 142 -25.78 -36.47 19.73
C SER A 142 -27.17 -36.52 19.11
N ARG A 143 -27.31 -37.25 18.00
CA ARG A 143 -28.59 -37.42 17.30
C ARG A 143 -29.67 -37.78 18.32
N LEU A 144 -30.78 -37.04 18.32
CA LEU A 144 -31.92 -37.32 19.19
C LEU A 144 -32.40 -38.75 18.93
N LEU A 145 -32.16 -39.64 19.89
CA LEU A 145 -32.71 -40.98 19.89
C LEU A 145 -34.15 -40.88 20.39
N HIS A 146 -35.10 -41.07 19.48
CA HIS A 146 -36.50 -41.18 19.85
C HIS A 146 -36.69 -42.49 20.64
N PRO A 147 -37.39 -42.47 21.78
CA PRO A 147 -37.68 -43.69 22.53
C PRO A 147 -38.49 -44.65 21.65
N LYS A 148 -38.13 -45.93 21.68
CA LYS A 148 -38.74 -46.97 20.84
C LYS A 148 -40.27 -47.06 21.01
N GLN A 149 -40.81 -46.64 22.16
CA GLN A 149 -42.25 -46.59 22.41
C GLN A 149 -43.01 -45.59 21.52
N LEU A 150 -42.32 -44.62 20.91
CA LEU A 150 -42.90 -43.66 19.95
C LEU A 150 -42.82 -44.14 18.50
N LEU A 151 -42.02 -45.18 18.21
CA LEU A 151 -41.91 -45.78 16.89
C LEU A 151 -43.02 -46.83 16.74
N LYS A 152 -44.14 -46.46 16.10
CA LYS A 152 -45.34 -47.30 16.01
C LYS A 152 -45.36 -48.26 14.81
N HIS A 153 -44.44 -48.09 13.87
CA HIS A 153 -44.42 -48.83 12.62
C HIS A 153 -43.11 -49.59 12.50
N ASP A 154 -43.18 -50.90 12.67
CA ASP A 154 -42.11 -51.82 12.30
C ASP A 154 -42.46 -52.46 10.97
N PHE A 155 -41.59 -52.29 9.98
CA PHE A 155 -41.75 -52.94 8.69
C PHE A 155 -41.31 -54.40 8.82
N VAL A 156 -42.26 -55.31 8.64
CA VAL A 156 -42.01 -56.75 8.55
C VAL A 156 -42.26 -57.16 7.09
N PRO A 157 -41.22 -57.49 6.31
CA PRO A 157 -41.42 -57.99 4.96
C PRO A 157 -42.09 -59.37 4.99
N TYR A 158 -42.91 -59.66 3.98
CA TYR A 158 -43.49 -61.00 3.81
C TYR A 158 -42.42 -61.96 3.29
N GLY A 159 -42.18 -63.05 4.03
CA GLY A 159 -41.25 -64.13 3.69
C GLY A 159 -41.21 -65.19 4.78
#